data_AF-A0A9E2JAH1-F1
#
_entry.id   AF-A0A9E2JAH1-F1
#
_cell.length_a   1.000
_cell.length_b   1.000
_cell.length_c   1.000
_cell.angle_alpha   90.00
_cell.angle_beta   90.00
_cell.angle_gamma   90.00
#
_symmetry.space_group_name_H-M   'P 1'
#
loop_
_entity.id
_entity.type
_entity.pdbx_description
1 polymer ?
#
loop_
_entity_poly.entity_id
_entity_poly.type
_entity_poly.pdbx_seq_one_letter_code
_entity_poly.pdbx_strand_id
1 'polypeptide(L)'
;MKDVRRVAFVVRRTEDVFECARSAAGLAVENLEVGLFILDAPIELPEGDAGFLDLLEMIDDLDGLVFSNLAANAEVYDSIRLLSRADAAARLTGYDLVTAF
;
A
#
# COMPACT_ATOMS: atom_id res chain seq x y z
N MET A 1 0.80 19.06 -10.16
CA MET A 1 1.88 18.49 -9.33
C MET A 1 3.13 18.33 -10.19
N LYS A 2 3.97 19.37 -10.34
CA LYS A 2 5.13 19.28 -11.27
C LYS A 2 6.36 18.58 -10.67
N ASP A 3 6.41 18.42 -9.35
CA ASP A 3 7.59 17.89 -8.63
C ASP A 3 7.30 16.67 -7.74
N VAL A 4 6.09 16.11 -7.79
CA VAL A 4 5.75 14.91 -7.01
C VAL A 4 6.09 13.68 -7.83
N ARG A 5 7.01 12.85 -7.34
CA ARG A 5 7.39 11.57 -7.97
C ARG A 5 7.15 10.37 -7.07
N ARG A 6 7.21 10.57 -5.74
CA ARG A 6 7.02 9.54 -4.72
C ARG A 6 5.77 9.82 -3.92
N VAL A 7 4.80 8.90 -3.96
CA VAL A 7 3.54 9.03 -3.23
C VAL A 7 3.35 7.89 -2.25
N ALA A 8 3.15 8.21 -0.97
CA ALA A 8 2.77 7.26 0.04
C ALA A 8 1.27 7.34 0.36
N PHE A 9 0.68 6.17 0.52
CA PHE A 9 -0.68 5.95 0.96
C PHE A 9 -0.63 5.29 2.33
N VAL A 10 -1.33 5.85 3.32
CA VAL A 10 -1.44 5.27 4.66
C VAL A 10 -2.89 4.93 4.93
N VAL A 11 -3.17 3.66 5.20
CA VAL A 11 -4.52 3.19 5.55
C VAL A 11 -4.51 2.55 6.92
N ARG A 12 -5.52 2.90 7.74
CA ARG A 12 -5.65 2.44 9.13
C ARG A 12 -6.98 1.76 9.45
N ARG A 13 -7.86 1.69 8.47
CA ARG A 13 -9.21 1.15 8.57
C ARG A 13 -9.36 0.04 7.55
N THR A 14 -9.86 -1.11 8.00
CA THR A 14 -10.00 -2.31 7.18
C THR A 14 -10.87 -2.05 5.95
N GLU A 15 -11.94 -1.29 6.11
CA GLU A 15 -12.90 -0.97 5.04
C GLU A 15 -12.29 -0.14 3.89
N ASP A 16 -11.20 0.59 4.12
CA ASP A 16 -10.58 1.44 3.10
C ASP A 16 -9.39 0.77 2.41
N VAL A 17 -8.93 -0.39 2.87
CA VAL A 17 -7.71 -1.02 2.34
C VAL A 17 -7.81 -1.26 0.84
N PHE A 18 -8.96 -1.78 0.38
CA PHE A 18 -9.19 -2.06 -1.03
C PHE A 18 -9.13 -0.78 -1.90
N GLU A 19 -9.81 0.27 -1.45
CA GLU A 19 -9.87 1.56 -2.15
C GLU A 19 -8.51 2.29 -2.16
N CYS A 20 -7.78 2.16 -1.06
CA CYS A 20 -6.42 2.67 -0.92
C CYS A 20 -5.46 1.94 -1.88
N ALA A 21 -5.55 0.61 -1.97
CA ALA A 21 -4.75 -0.18 -2.91
C ALA A 21 -5.09 0.15 -4.37
N ARG A 22 -6.37 0.31 -4.68
CA ARG A 22 -6.83 0.75 -6.01
C ARG A 22 -6.24 2.11 -6.40
N SER A 23 -6.21 3.05 -5.46
CA SER A 23 -5.61 4.38 -5.67
C SER A 23 -4.09 4.30 -5.87
N ALA A 24 -3.40 3.47 -5.08
CA ALA A 24 -1.96 3.25 -5.22
C ALA A 24 -1.60 2.63 -6.58
N ALA A 25 -2.31 1.58 -7.01
CA ALA A 25 -2.12 0.97 -8.32
C ALA A 25 -2.37 1.98 -9.46
N GLY A 26 -3.42 2.80 -9.35
CA GLY A 26 -3.70 3.87 -10.33
C GLY A 26 -2.56 4.88 -10.48
N LEU A 27 -1.89 5.26 -9.38
CA LEU A 27 -0.73 6.15 -9.46
C LEU A 27 0.53 5.43 -9.96
N ALA A 28 0.70 4.15 -9.66
CA ALA A 28 1.81 3.36 -10.19
C ALA A 28 1.77 3.30 -11.72
N VAL A 29 0.58 3.15 -12.32
CA VAL A 29 0.38 3.17 -13.78
C VAL A 29 0.80 4.49 -14.42
N GLU A 30 0.73 5.59 -13.67
CA GLU A 30 1.19 6.92 -14.11
C GLU A 30 2.70 7.13 -13.89
N ASN A 31 3.48 6.06 -13.67
CA ASN A 31 4.92 6.06 -13.38
C ASN A 31 5.33 6.87 -12.14
N LEU A 32 4.47 6.89 -11.11
CA LEU A 32 4.84 7.40 -9.79
C LEU A 32 5.35 6.26 -8.92
N GLU A 33 6.40 6.51 -8.15
CA GLU A 33 6.91 5.55 -7.15
C GLU A 33 5.93 5.54 -5.97
N VAL A 34 5.23 4.42 -5.77
CA VAL A 34 4.18 4.31 -4.76
C VAL A 34 4.60 3.48 -3.55
N GLY A 35 4.14 3.90 -2.36
CA GLY A 35 4.21 3.11 -1.15
C GLY A 35 2.84 3.00 -0.50
N LEU A 36 2.32 1.79 -0.33
CA LEU A 36 1.09 1.53 0.43
C LEU A 36 1.46 1.02 1.82
N PHE A 37 1.01 1.71 2.86
CA PHE A 37 1.27 1.39 4.26
C PHE A 37 -0.04 1.04 4.96
N ILE A 38 -0.25 -0.25 5.19
CA ILE A 38 -1.41 -0.82 5.89
C ILE A 38 -1.05 -0.92 7.38
N LEU A 39 -1.56 0.01 8.19
CA LEU A 39 -1.18 0.14 9.60
C LEU A 39 -2.33 -0.20 10.53
N ASP A 40 -2.19 -1.32 11.24
CA ASP A 40 -3.14 -1.86 12.21
C ASP A 40 -4.52 -2.18 11.63
N ALA A 41 -4.57 -2.35 10.30
CA ALA A 41 -5.75 -2.74 9.57
C ALA A 41 -5.58 -4.19 9.08
N PRO A 42 -6.31 -5.16 9.65
CA PRO A 42 -6.40 -6.49 9.04
C PRO A 42 -7.08 -6.37 7.67
N ILE A 43 -6.65 -7.18 6.71
CA ILE A 43 -7.26 -7.23 5.38
C ILE A 43 -8.45 -8.19 5.44
N GLU A 44 -9.66 -7.64 5.35
CA GLU A 44 -10.91 -8.41 5.32
C GLU A 44 -11.65 -8.09 4.02
N LEU A 45 -11.57 -8.99 3.04
CA LEU A 45 -12.22 -8.81 1.74
C LEU A 45 -13.54 -9.60 1.71
N PRO A 46 -14.68 -8.95 1.41
CA PRO A 46 -15.99 -9.58 1.58
C PRO A 46 -16.26 -10.79 0.68
N GLU A 47 -15.72 -10.85 -0.55
CA GLU A 47 -15.86 -12.00 -1.46
C GLU A 47 -14.72 -12.01 -2.49
N GLY A 48 -13.89 -13.07 -2.51
CA GLY A 48 -12.85 -13.29 -3.53
C GLY A 48 -11.72 -12.25 -3.50
N ASP A 49 -10.57 -12.65 -3.00
CA ASP A 49 -9.34 -11.85 -3.03
C ASP A 49 -8.86 -11.45 -4.44
N ALA A 50 -9.41 -12.05 -5.50
CA ALA A 50 -8.96 -11.89 -6.89
C ALA A 50 -8.71 -10.44 -7.28
N GLY A 51 -9.67 -9.53 -7.05
CA GLY A 51 -9.50 -8.13 -7.42
C GLY A 51 -8.48 -7.37 -6.57
N PHE A 52 -8.16 -7.84 -5.36
CA PHE A 52 -7.14 -7.23 -4.51
C PHE A 52 -5.75 -7.77 -4.82
N LEU A 53 -5.63 -9.08 -5.09
CA LEU A 53 -4.38 -9.69 -5.55
C LEU A 53 -3.88 -9.04 -6.84
N ASP A 54 -4.75 -8.85 -7.82
CA ASP A 54 -4.42 -8.16 -9.07
C ASP A 54 -3.85 -6.75 -8.82
N LEU A 55 -4.37 -6.04 -7.79
CA LEU A 55 -3.87 -4.72 -7.41
C LEU A 55 -2.50 -4.80 -6.75
N LEU A 56 -2.26 -5.78 -5.88
CA LEU A 56 -0.97 -5.98 -5.22
C LEU A 56 0.12 -6.37 -6.23
N GLU A 57 -0.20 -7.27 -7.16
CA GLU A 57 0.69 -7.68 -8.25
C GLU A 57 1.02 -6.48 -9.15
N MET A 58 0.01 -5.71 -9.55
CA MET A 58 0.22 -4.50 -10.35
C MET A 58 1.11 -3.46 -9.65
N ILE A 59 0.96 -3.29 -8.33
CA ILE A 59 1.83 -2.38 -7.56
C ILE A 59 3.27 -2.89 -7.59
N ASP A 60 3.52 -4.18 -7.36
CA ASP A 60 4.88 -4.75 -7.32
C ASP A 60 5.54 -4.75 -8.73
N ASP A 61 4.79 -5.08 -9.79
CA ASP A 61 5.24 -5.06 -11.19
C ASP A 61 5.67 -3.67 -11.65
N LEU A 62 5.11 -2.61 -11.04
CA LEU A 62 5.40 -1.21 -11.34
C LEU A 62 6.36 -0.58 -10.31
N ASP A 63 7.20 -1.41 -9.67
CA ASP A 63 8.21 -1.02 -8.67
C ASP A 63 7.64 -0.32 -7.42
N GLY A 64 6.33 -0.43 -7.19
CA GLY A 64 5.64 0.02 -5.98
C GLY A 64 5.82 -0.96 -4.82
N LEU A 65 5.55 -0.49 -3.61
CA LEU A 65 5.78 -1.27 -2.39
C LEU A 65 4.58 -1.28 -1.47
N VAL A 66 4.20 -2.47 -1.00
CA VAL A 66 3.13 -2.66 -0.03
C VAL A 66 3.69 -3.14 1.30
N PHE A 67 3.30 -2.47 2.39
CA PHE A 67 3.75 -2.75 3.74
C PHE A 67 2.57 -3.00 4.67
N SER A 68 2.77 -3.89 5.63
CA SER A 68 1.87 -4.09 6.76
C SER A 68 2.67 -4.18 8.05
N ASN A 69 2.14 -3.66 9.16
CA ASN A 69 2.69 -3.94 10.50
C ASN A 69 2.01 -5.13 11.21
N LEU A 70 1.02 -5.74 10.56
CA LEU A 70 0.39 -6.98 11.00
C LEU A 70 1.00 -8.15 10.23
N ALA A 71 1.59 -9.11 10.95
CA ALA A 71 2.16 -10.32 10.36
C ALA A 71 1.13 -11.14 9.58
N ALA A 72 -0.11 -11.22 10.08
CA ALA A 72 -1.20 -11.95 9.43
C ALA A 72 -1.46 -11.50 7.98
N ASN A 73 -1.26 -10.22 7.65
CA ASN A 73 -1.40 -9.75 6.26
C ASN A 73 -0.26 -10.26 5.37
N ALA A 74 0.98 -10.22 5.86
CA ALA A 74 2.17 -10.67 5.11
C ALA A 74 2.28 -12.20 5.00
N GLU A 75 1.63 -12.94 5.91
CA GLU A 75 1.53 -14.40 5.85
C GLU A 75 0.52 -14.88 4.80
N VAL A 76 -0.46 -14.05 4.45
CA VAL A 76 -1.50 -14.37 3.46
C VAL A 76 -1.14 -13.87 2.07
N TYR A 77 -0.45 -12.72 1.98
CA TYR A 77 -0.15 -12.05 0.71
C TYR A 77 1.36 -11.85 0.53
N ASP A 78 1.97 -12.57 -0.41
CA ASP A 78 3.42 -12.56 -0.64
C ASP A 78 3.96 -11.18 -1.05
N SER A 79 3.18 -10.37 -1.75
CA SER A 79 3.55 -9.00 -2.16
C SER A 79 3.57 -8.00 -0.99
N ILE A 80 3.10 -8.39 0.20
CA ILE A 80 3.07 -7.54 1.39
C ILE A 80 4.31 -7.77 2.24
N ARG A 81 5.08 -6.71 2.44
CA ARG A 81 6.29 -6.72 3.27
C ARG A 81 5.97 -6.33 4.70
N LEU A 82 6.33 -7.19 5.66
CA LEU A 82 6.20 -6.87 7.08
C LEU A 82 7.13 -5.70 7.44
N LEU A 83 6.59 -4.67 8.08
CA LEU A 83 7.32 -3.46 8.48
C LEU A 83 6.79 -2.94 9.82
N SER A 84 7.68 -2.62 10.76
CA SER A 84 7.26 -2.04 12.03
C SER A 84 6.68 -0.63 11.84
N ARG A 85 5.86 -0.14 12.78
CA ARG A 85 5.37 1.25 12.77
C ARG A 85 6.52 2.28 12.80
N ALA A 86 7.59 1.98 13.52
CA ALA A 86 8.74 2.88 13.62
C ALA A 86 9.46 3.00 12.27
N ASP A 87 9.66 1.87 11.59
CA ASP A 87 10.31 1.83 10.28
C ASP A 87 9.40 2.43 9.18
N ALA A 88 8.08 2.21 9.28
CA ALA A 88 7.10 2.88 8.43
C ALA A 88 7.20 4.40 8.55
N ALA A 89 7.23 4.93 9.79
CA ALA A 89 7.38 6.36 10.04
C ALA A 89 8.70 6.90 9.46
N ALA A 90 9.81 6.20 9.64
CA ALA A 90 11.10 6.57 9.06
C ALA A 90 11.09 6.55 7.53
N ARG A 91 10.39 5.59 6.90
CA ARG A 91 10.31 5.48 5.45
C ARG A 91 9.41 6.54 4.83
N LEU A 92 8.30 6.88 5.50
CA LEU A 92 7.35 7.90 5.04
C LEU A 92 8.01 9.28 4.83
N THR A 93 9.09 9.61 5.55
CA THR A 93 9.82 10.88 5.35
C THR A 93 10.52 10.98 4.00
N GLY A 94 10.65 9.88 3.26
CA GLY A 94 11.27 9.83 1.93
C GLY A 94 10.32 10.07 0.75
N TYR A 95 9.02 10.25 1.02
CA TYR A 95 8.00 10.50 0.00
C TYR A 95 7.74 11.99 -0.18
N ASP A 96 7.41 12.40 -1.41
CA ASP A 96 7.11 13.81 -1.73
C ASP A 96 5.69 14.19 -1.29
N LEU A 97 4.78 13.20 -1.28
CA LEU A 97 3.40 13.33 -0.86
C LEU A 97 3.00 12.12 -0.02
N VAL A 98 2.32 12.38 1.11
CA VAL A 98 1.69 11.34 1.93
C VAL A 98 0.20 11.65 2.01
N THR A 99 -0.64 10.68 1.67
CA THR A 99 -2.09 10.76 1.80
C THR A 99 -2.62 9.66 2.71
N ALA A 100 -3.66 9.96 3.48
CA ALA A 100 -4.29 9.03 4.40
C ALA A 100 -5.70 8.67 3.92
N PHE A 101 -6.12 7.43 4.19
CA PHE A 101 -7.45 6.87 3.94
C PHE A 101 -8.11 6.45 5.27
#